data_AF-A0A1Q7ZZ14-F1
#
_entry.id   AF-A0A1Q7ZZ14-F1
#
_cell.length_a   1.000
_cell.length_b   1.000
_cell.length_c   1.000
_cell.angle_alpha   90.00
_cell.angle_beta   90.00
_cell.angle_gamma   90.00
#
_symmetry.space_group_name_H-M   'P 1'
#
loop_
_entity.id
_entity.type
_entity.pdbx_description
1 polymer ?
#
loop_
_entity_poly.entity_id
_entity_poly.type
_entity_poly.pdbx_seq_one_letter_code
_entity_poly.pdbx_strand_id
1 'polypeptide(L)'
;MDDLGQATEDQVILAWLQAEIESPDFQAYLVGNPPNPANLSAALKAARSPDLRDEDQNGLRREIITSVYGFGQGAGSFQGLANDIVWRRIRLSTDEVGELLYARTGGAWPILAPATRKVAEGATNVGHVYTGDQTNMVVLSLASGLCHSEKKVPEIIALRRPDGHLVILEGHARATAIVLEAHRFAKGVDTYVGDGPSVANWPYL
;
A
#
# COMPACT_ATOMS: atom_id res chain seq x y z
N MET A 1 -12.65 -13.86 -1.72
CA MET A 1 -11.41 -13.63 -0.97
C MET A 1 -10.83 -14.98 -0.66
N ASP A 2 -9.67 -15.30 -1.22
CA ASP A 2 -9.02 -16.58 -0.98
C ASP A 2 -7.85 -16.39 -0.01
N ASP A 3 -7.87 -17.12 1.09
CA ASP A 3 -6.81 -17.07 2.08
C ASP A 3 -5.61 -17.92 1.64
N LEU A 4 -4.46 -17.29 1.42
CA LEU A 4 -3.23 -17.93 0.95
C LEU A 4 -2.27 -18.28 2.11
N GLY A 5 -2.69 -18.05 3.36
CA GLY A 5 -1.92 -18.37 4.55
C GLY A 5 -1.33 -17.15 5.26
N GLN A 6 -0.53 -17.44 6.29
CA GLN A 6 0.13 -16.42 7.10
C GLN A 6 1.21 -15.69 6.31
N ALA A 7 1.36 -14.39 6.54
CA ALA A 7 2.46 -13.58 6.05
C ALA A 7 3.33 -13.14 7.22
N THR A 8 4.64 -13.02 6.99
CA THR A 8 5.55 -12.39 7.95
C THR A 8 5.51 -10.87 7.77
N GLU A 9 5.87 -10.13 8.83
CA GLU A 9 6.02 -8.68 8.71
C GLU A 9 7.07 -8.30 7.66
N ASP A 10 8.15 -9.05 7.52
CA ASP A 10 9.21 -8.75 6.54
C ASP A 10 8.69 -8.84 5.10
N GLN A 11 7.70 -9.71 4.83
CA GLN A 11 7.01 -9.76 3.53
C GLN A 11 6.15 -8.51 3.29
N VAL A 12 5.46 -8.03 4.33
CA VAL A 12 4.62 -6.83 4.27
C VAL A 12 5.48 -5.57 4.08
N ILE A 13 6.55 -5.45 4.87
CA ILE A 13 7.53 -4.36 4.79
C ILE A 13 8.22 -4.34 3.42
N LEU A 14 8.56 -5.51 2.86
CA LEU A 14 9.12 -5.59 1.52
C LEU A 14 8.14 -5.05 0.46
N ALA A 15 6.87 -5.45 0.51
CA ALA A 15 5.86 -4.95 -0.44
C ALA A 15 5.65 -3.44 -0.31
N TRP A 16 5.65 -2.91 0.92
CA TRP A 16 5.61 -1.48 1.17
C TRP A 16 6.83 -0.77 0.58
N LEU A 17 8.04 -1.26 0.84
CA LEU A 17 9.24 -0.64 0.30
C LEU A 17 9.25 -0.67 -1.23
N GLN A 18 8.83 -1.77 -1.85
CA GLN A 18 8.71 -1.87 -3.30
C GLN A 18 7.66 -0.90 -3.87
N ALA A 19 6.64 -0.53 -3.10
CA ALA A 19 5.67 0.50 -3.47
C ALA A 19 6.32 1.89 -3.54
N GLU A 20 7.09 2.22 -2.51
CA GLU A 20 7.60 3.56 -2.27
C GLU A 20 8.91 3.84 -3.01
N ILE A 21 9.72 2.81 -3.28
CA ILE A 21 11.08 3.00 -3.80
C ILE A 21 11.13 3.65 -5.19
N GLU A 22 10.03 3.64 -5.93
CA GLU A 22 9.92 4.30 -7.23
C GLU A 22 9.45 5.77 -7.12
N SER A 23 9.05 6.23 -5.94
CA SER A 23 8.67 7.63 -5.69
C SER A 23 9.90 8.55 -5.62
N PRO A 24 9.98 9.62 -6.43
CA PRO A 24 11.11 10.55 -6.38
C PRO A 24 11.31 11.21 -5.01
N ASP A 25 10.22 11.57 -4.32
CA ASP A 25 10.28 12.20 -3.01
C ASP A 25 10.82 11.23 -1.95
N PHE A 26 10.42 9.96 -2.04
CA PHE A 26 10.93 8.91 -1.16
C PHE A 26 12.41 8.62 -1.45
N GLN A 27 12.82 8.57 -2.71
CA GLN A 27 14.24 8.44 -3.07
C GLN A 27 15.06 9.62 -2.55
N ALA A 28 14.56 10.85 -2.65
CA ALA A 28 15.21 12.05 -2.10
C ALA A 28 15.31 11.99 -0.56
N TYR A 29 14.27 11.51 0.12
CA TYR A 29 14.31 11.25 1.56
C TYR A 29 15.42 10.25 1.92
N LEU A 30 15.53 9.14 1.19
CA LEU A 30 16.55 8.10 1.44
C LEU A 30 17.97 8.60 1.20
N VAL A 31 18.18 9.44 0.19
CA VAL A 31 19.47 10.10 -0.04
C VAL A 31 19.86 10.97 1.17
N GLY A 32 18.89 11.56 1.85
CA GLY A 32 19.08 12.29 3.11
C GLY A 32 19.73 13.66 2.96
N ASN A 33 20.00 14.30 4.09
CA ASN A 33 20.66 15.60 4.17
C ASN A 33 21.68 15.61 5.34
N PRO A 34 23.01 15.64 5.08
CA PRO A 34 23.63 15.80 3.77
C PRO A 34 23.43 14.58 2.84
N PRO A 35 23.38 14.78 1.51
CA PRO A 35 23.15 13.70 0.55
C PRO A 35 24.19 12.59 0.62
N ASN A 36 23.74 11.34 0.77
CA ASN A 36 24.55 10.14 0.65
C ASN A 36 23.91 9.15 -0.34
N PRO A 37 24.37 9.09 -1.61
CA PRO A 37 23.85 8.16 -2.61
C PRO A 37 23.96 6.68 -2.23
N ALA A 38 24.85 6.32 -1.30
CA ALA A 38 24.99 4.95 -0.82
C ALA A 38 23.72 4.46 -0.09
N ASN A 39 23.01 5.36 0.59
CA ASN A 39 21.75 5.02 1.29
C ASN A 39 20.68 4.58 0.29
N LEU A 40 20.48 5.37 -0.77
CA LEU A 40 19.53 5.03 -1.84
C LEU A 40 19.95 3.73 -2.55
N SER A 41 21.24 3.54 -2.83
CA SER A 41 21.75 2.32 -3.44
C SER A 41 21.45 1.07 -2.59
N ALA A 42 21.65 1.15 -1.28
CA ALA A 42 21.33 0.07 -0.34
C ALA A 42 19.83 -0.22 -0.29
N ALA A 43 18.99 0.81 -0.21
CA ALA A 43 17.53 0.66 -0.23
C ALA A 43 17.02 0.06 -1.54
N LEU A 44 17.54 0.50 -2.69
CA LEU A 44 17.21 -0.06 -4.01
C LEU A 44 17.58 -1.55 -4.09
N LYS A 45 18.74 -1.94 -3.58
CA LYS A 45 19.15 -3.34 -3.51
C LYS A 45 18.18 -4.15 -2.64
N ALA A 46 17.84 -3.64 -1.46
CA ALA A 46 16.92 -4.29 -0.52
C ALA A 46 15.49 -4.42 -1.08
N ALA A 47 15.06 -3.54 -1.98
CA ALA A 47 13.74 -3.59 -2.61
C ALA A 47 13.71 -4.46 -3.87
N ARG A 48 14.71 -4.35 -4.76
CA ARG A 48 14.69 -4.94 -6.12
C ARG A 48 15.33 -6.32 -6.22
N SER A 49 16.23 -6.66 -5.29
CA SER A 49 16.88 -7.96 -5.21
C SER A 49 16.70 -8.58 -3.82
N PRO A 50 15.45 -8.80 -3.38
CA PRO A 50 15.18 -9.15 -2.00
C PRO A 50 15.61 -10.59 -1.68
N ASP A 51 16.34 -10.76 -0.59
CA ASP A 51 16.45 -12.03 0.12
C ASP A 51 15.74 -11.90 1.47
N LEU A 52 14.64 -12.63 1.67
CA LEU A 52 13.89 -12.65 2.93
C LEU A 52 14.54 -13.52 4.01
N ARG A 53 15.59 -14.29 3.67
CA ARG A 53 16.39 -15.07 4.62
C ARG A 53 17.60 -14.30 5.13
N ASP A 54 17.88 -13.14 4.55
CA ASP A 54 18.96 -12.24 4.94
C ASP A 54 18.44 -11.27 6.01
N GLU A 55 18.87 -11.50 7.25
CA GLU A 55 18.45 -10.71 8.42
C GLU A 55 18.91 -9.25 8.33
N ASP A 56 20.06 -8.98 7.72
CA ASP A 56 20.57 -7.61 7.56
C ASP A 56 19.71 -6.83 6.55
N GLN A 57 19.31 -7.48 5.44
CA GLN A 57 18.36 -6.89 4.50
C GLN A 57 16.99 -6.65 5.15
N ASN A 58 16.48 -7.60 5.93
CA ASN A 58 15.20 -7.43 6.65
C ASN A 58 15.30 -6.28 7.67
N GLY A 59 16.41 -6.21 8.41
CA GLY A 59 16.71 -5.13 9.35
C GLY A 59 16.70 -3.76 8.67
N LEU A 60 17.41 -3.61 7.54
CA LEU A 60 17.44 -2.37 6.77
C LEU A 60 16.04 -1.97 6.26
N ARG A 61 15.30 -2.92 5.68
CA ARG A 61 13.93 -2.67 5.20
C ARG A 61 13.03 -2.17 6.34
N ARG A 62 13.12 -2.83 7.50
CA ARG A 62 12.36 -2.47 8.70
C ARG A 62 12.75 -1.10 9.23
N GLU A 63 14.04 -0.78 9.29
CA GLU A 63 14.52 0.54 9.71
C GLU A 63 13.93 1.64 8.84
N ILE A 64 14.01 1.50 7.51
CA ILE A 64 13.49 2.47 6.54
C ILE A 64 11.98 2.67 6.71
N ILE A 65 11.20 1.59 6.72
CA ILE A 65 9.74 1.70 6.79
C ILE A 65 9.28 2.19 8.17
N THR A 66 9.98 1.81 9.23
CA THR A 66 9.68 2.28 10.59
C THR A 66 9.97 3.78 10.73
N SER A 67 11.10 4.27 10.22
CA SER A 67 11.49 5.68 10.35
C SER A 67 10.56 6.62 9.58
N VAL A 68 10.02 6.18 8.44
CA VAL A 68 9.12 7.00 7.60
C VAL A 68 7.66 6.83 8.00
N TYR A 69 7.20 5.60 8.23
CA TYR A 69 5.78 5.29 8.36
C TYR A 69 5.38 4.80 9.76
N GLY A 70 6.33 4.53 10.65
CA GLY A 70 6.08 4.14 12.05
C GLY A 70 5.65 2.67 12.25
N PHE A 71 6.01 1.79 11.32
CA PHE A 71 5.71 0.35 11.40
C PHE A 71 6.12 -0.26 12.76
N GLY A 72 5.17 -0.90 13.44
CA GLY A 72 5.40 -1.55 14.75
C GLY A 72 5.68 -0.59 15.92
N GLN A 73 5.52 0.73 15.73
CA GLN A 73 5.73 1.75 16.76
C GLN A 73 4.43 2.45 17.19
N GLY A 74 3.29 2.11 16.57
CA GLY A 74 2.03 2.78 16.84
C GLY A 74 2.05 4.27 16.50
N ALA A 75 2.85 4.67 15.51
CA ALA A 75 3.09 6.04 15.08
C ALA A 75 2.97 6.18 13.55
N GLY A 76 2.94 7.40 13.03
CA GLY A 76 2.85 7.64 11.59
C GLY A 76 1.60 7.01 10.98
N SER A 77 1.78 6.22 9.90
CA SER A 77 0.68 5.48 9.26
C SER A 77 0.09 4.41 10.17
N PHE A 78 0.85 3.93 11.16
CA PHE A 78 0.45 2.92 12.13
C PHE A 78 -0.10 3.52 13.44
N GLN A 79 -0.40 4.82 13.48
CA GLN A 79 -0.85 5.49 14.71
C GLN A 79 -2.00 4.74 15.40
N GLY A 80 -1.82 4.41 16.69
CA GLY A 80 -2.85 3.72 17.48
C GLY A 80 -2.93 2.21 17.28
N LEU A 81 -2.14 1.64 16.35
CA LEU A 81 -1.96 0.20 16.22
C LEU A 81 -0.90 -0.29 17.21
N ALA A 82 -1.18 -1.41 17.86
CA ALA A 82 -0.24 -2.12 18.71
C ALA A 82 0.49 -3.22 17.93
N ASN A 83 1.46 -3.87 18.57
CA ASN A 83 2.17 -5.04 18.02
C ASN A 83 1.34 -6.33 18.19
N ASP A 84 0.05 -6.25 17.88
CA ASP A 84 -0.94 -7.34 17.96
C ASP A 84 -1.55 -7.68 16.59
N ILE A 85 -1.05 -7.06 15.52
CA ILE A 85 -1.50 -7.30 14.15
C ILE A 85 -0.90 -8.60 13.61
N VAL A 86 -1.78 -9.50 13.20
CA VAL A 86 -1.43 -10.72 12.47
C VAL A 86 -1.68 -10.50 10.99
N TRP A 87 -0.63 -10.71 10.19
CA TRP A 87 -0.69 -10.55 8.75
C TRP A 87 -1.03 -11.85 8.04
N ARG A 88 -1.93 -11.76 7.07
CA ARG A 88 -2.29 -12.86 6.17
C ARG A 88 -2.15 -12.40 4.72
N ARG A 89 -1.76 -13.33 3.86
CA ARG A 89 -1.78 -13.09 2.42
C ARG A 89 -3.14 -13.52 1.87
N ILE A 90 -3.88 -12.60 1.27
CA ILE A 90 -5.22 -12.84 0.76
C ILE A 90 -5.26 -12.48 -0.73
N ARG A 91 -5.84 -13.34 -1.55
CA ARG A 91 -6.17 -13.01 -2.94
C ARG A 91 -7.56 -12.40 -3.02
N LEU A 92 -7.64 -11.21 -3.58
CA LEU A 92 -8.88 -10.48 -3.82
C LEU A 92 -9.21 -10.52 -5.30
N SER A 93 -10.48 -10.75 -5.65
CA SER A 93 -10.96 -10.45 -7.00
C SER A 93 -10.91 -8.93 -7.24
N THR A 94 -10.98 -8.49 -8.50
CA THR A 94 -11.03 -7.05 -8.81
C THR A 94 -12.27 -6.37 -8.25
N ASP A 95 -13.39 -7.08 -8.16
CA ASP A 95 -14.61 -6.56 -7.51
C ASP A 95 -14.38 -6.37 -6.01
N GLU A 96 -13.68 -7.30 -5.37
CA GLU A 96 -13.30 -7.19 -3.95
C GLU A 96 -12.28 -6.06 -3.71
N VAL A 97 -11.37 -5.80 -4.67
CA VAL A 97 -10.51 -4.61 -4.64
C VAL A 97 -11.37 -3.34 -4.71
N GLY A 98 -12.42 -3.33 -5.54
CA GLY A 98 -13.38 -2.23 -5.63
C GLY A 98 -14.13 -1.97 -4.33
N GLU A 99 -14.34 -3.00 -3.51
CA GLU A 99 -15.00 -2.93 -2.20
C GLU A 99 -14.08 -2.50 -1.05
N LEU A 100 -12.76 -2.43 -1.27
CA LEU A 100 -11.84 -1.86 -0.30
C LEU A 100 -12.23 -0.41 0.02
N LEU A 101 -12.04 -0.02 1.27
CA LEU A 101 -12.28 1.34 1.73
C LEU A 101 -10.97 2.12 1.75
N TYR A 102 -10.97 3.35 1.25
CA TYR A 102 -9.88 4.29 1.52
C TYR A 102 -9.86 4.64 3.01
N ALA A 103 -8.66 4.70 3.60
CA ALA A 103 -8.46 5.29 4.92
C ALA A 103 -9.04 6.72 4.99
N ARG A 104 -9.61 7.11 6.13
CA ARG A 104 -10.07 8.48 6.43
C ARG A 104 -8.86 9.39 6.69
N THR A 105 -8.06 9.59 5.66
CA THR A 105 -7.01 10.60 5.67
C THR A 105 -7.55 11.87 5.00
N GLY A 106 -7.04 13.04 5.39
CA GLY A 106 -7.22 14.24 4.57
C GLY A 106 -6.61 14.03 3.17
N GLY A 107 -7.05 14.82 2.19
CA GLY A 107 -6.51 14.81 0.82
C GLY A 107 -7.50 14.34 -0.24
N ALA A 108 -6.99 13.68 -1.27
CA ALA A 108 -7.71 13.35 -2.50
C ALA A 108 -8.82 12.27 -2.35
N TRP A 109 -8.65 11.27 -1.48
CA TRP A 109 -9.55 10.11 -1.45
C TRP A 109 -10.99 10.43 -1.02
N PRO A 110 -11.23 11.27 0.01
CA PRO A 110 -12.60 11.73 0.32
C PRO A 110 -13.24 12.56 -0.80
N ILE A 111 -12.45 13.21 -1.66
CA ILE A 111 -12.95 13.96 -2.83
C ILE A 111 -13.35 12.98 -3.94
N LEU A 112 -12.55 11.93 -4.17
CA LEU A 112 -12.84 10.92 -5.18
C LEU A 112 -13.96 9.95 -4.79
N ALA A 113 -14.13 9.66 -3.50
CA ALA A 113 -15.15 8.73 -3.01
C ALA A 113 -15.94 9.28 -1.81
N PRO A 114 -16.68 10.39 -1.99
CA PRO A 114 -17.36 11.09 -0.89
C PRO A 114 -18.53 10.31 -0.29
N ALA A 115 -19.18 9.44 -1.06
CA ALA A 115 -20.39 8.75 -0.60
C ALA A 115 -20.08 7.46 0.15
N THR A 116 -19.13 6.67 -0.35
CA THR A 116 -18.91 5.30 0.11
C THR A 116 -17.52 5.04 0.65
N ARG A 117 -16.53 5.90 0.31
CA ARG A 117 -15.09 5.66 0.46
C ARG A 117 -14.56 4.42 -0.27
N LYS A 118 -15.38 3.76 -1.08
CA LYS A 118 -14.96 2.56 -1.81
C LYS A 118 -14.02 2.92 -2.95
N VAL A 119 -13.09 2.01 -3.23
CA VAL A 119 -12.20 2.14 -4.39
C VAL A 119 -12.99 2.22 -5.69
N ALA A 120 -14.07 1.47 -5.84
CA ALA A 120 -14.91 1.49 -7.04
C ALA A 120 -15.50 2.89 -7.34
N GLU A 121 -15.92 3.63 -6.32
CA GLU A 121 -16.39 5.02 -6.47
C GLU A 121 -15.21 5.91 -6.90
N GLY A 122 -14.06 5.78 -6.22
CA GLY A 122 -12.87 6.55 -6.58
C GLY A 122 -12.40 6.29 -8.01
N ALA A 123 -12.40 5.04 -8.47
CA ALA A 123 -12.04 4.66 -9.83
C ALA A 123 -13.02 5.22 -10.86
N THR A 124 -14.33 5.25 -10.53
CA THR A 124 -15.33 5.91 -11.39
C THR A 124 -15.03 7.40 -11.54
N ASN A 125 -14.67 8.05 -10.44
CA ASN A 125 -14.54 9.52 -10.37
C ASN A 125 -13.17 10.05 -10.81
N VAL A 126 -12.09 9.26 -10.74
CA VAL A 126 -10.71 9.74 -10.95
C VAL A 126 -10.44 10.34 -12.32
N GLY A 127 -11.21 9.98 -13.34
CA GLY A 127 -11.09 10.55 -14.69
C GLY A 127 -11.72 11.94 -14.86
N HIS A 128 -12.57 12.39 -13.93
CA HIS A 128 -13.39 13.60 -14.11
C HIS A 128 -13.61 14.45 -12.86
N VAL A 129 -13.26 13.96 -11.67
CA VAL A 129 -13.24 14.73 -10.42
C VAL A 129 -11.81 15.12 -10.10
N TYR A 130 -11.53 16.43 -10.09
CA TYR A 130 -10.19 16.95 -9.82
C TYR A 130 -9.94 17.11 -8.32
N THR A 131 -8.85 16.54 -7.83
CA THR A 131 -8.50 16.48 -6.40
C THR A 131 -7.66 17.66 -5.92
N GLY A 132 -7.15 18.49 -6.83
CA GLY A 132 -6.29 19.63 -6.48
C GLY A 132 -4.81 19.27 -6.28
N ASP A 133 -4.44 18.00 -6.40
CA ASP A 133 -3.07 17.52 -6.26
C ASP A 133 -2.69 16.53 -7.40
N GLN A 134 -1.59 15.79 -7.23
CA GLN A 134 -1.11 14.86 -8.26
C GLN A 134 -1.83 13.50 -8.29
N THR A 135 -2.78 13.24 -7.39
CA THR A 135 -3.41 11.92 -7.19
C THR A 135 -4.04 11.39 -8.47
N ASN A 136 -4.83 12.21 -9.18
CA ASN A 136 -5.43 11.80 -10.46
C ASN A 136 -4.37 11.33 -11.46
N MET A 137 -3.27 12.08 -11.59
CA MET A 137 -2.19 11.76 -12.53
C MET A 137 -1.45 10.49 -12.12
N VAL A 138 -1.18 10.30 -10.83
CA VAL A 138 -0.52 9.08 -10.31
C VAL A 138 -1.37 7.84 -10.62
N VAL A 139 -2.68 7.89 -10.33
CA VAL A 139 -3.60 6.77 -10.62
C VAL A 139 -3.64 6.45 -12.12
N LEU A 140 -3.81 7.46 -12.97
CA LEU A 140 -3.90 7.26 -14.43
C LEU A 140 -2.57 6.78 -15.03
N SER A 141 -1.44 7.25 -14.50
CA SER A 141 -0.11 6.77 -14.90
C SER A 141 0.09 5.30 -14.53
N LEU A 142 -0.33 4.90 -13.33
CA LEU A 142 -0.31 3.50 -12.89
C LEU A 142 -1.22 2.64 -13.78
N ALA A 143 -2.47 3.06 -14.03
CA ALA A 143 -3.40 2.33 -14.89
C ALA A 143 -2.83 2.15 -16.31
N SER A 144 -2.26 3.20 -16.89
CA SER A 144 -1.56 3.11 -18.18
C SER A 144 -0.40 2.11 -18.13
N GLY A 145 0.41 2.12 -17.07
CA GLY A 145 1.48 1.14 -16.87
C GLY A 145 0.99 -0.30 -16.78
N LEU A 146 -0.13 -0.53 -16.08
CA LEU A 146 -0.77 -1.85 -15.94
C LEU A 146 -1.33 -2.39 -17.27
N CYS A 147 -1.87 -1.50 -18.09
CA CYS A 147 -2.38 -1.83 -19.41
C CYS A 147 -1.26 -2.31 -20.35
N HIS A 148 -0.08 -1.67 -20.29
CA HIS A 148 1.01 -1.89 -21.24
C HIS A 148 2.16 -2.76 -20.72
N SER A 149 2.11 -3.23 -19.48
CA SER A 149 3.21 -3.96 -18.85
C SER A 149 2.75 -5.26 -18.18
N GLU A 150 3.66 -6.24 -18.14
CA GLU A 150 3.54 -7.44 -17.31
C GLU A 150 4.33 -7.31 -15.98
N LYS A 151 4.83 -6.10 -15.67
CA LYS A 151 5.54 -5.86 -14.41
C LYS A 151 4.64 -6.22 -13.23
N LYS A 152 5.19 -7.01 -12.31
CA LYS A 152 4.54 -7.28 -11.04
C LYS A 152 4.34 -5.95 -10.29
N VAL A 153 3.13 -5.74 -9.80
CA VAL A 153 2.79 -4.60 -8.96
C VAL A 153 2.92 -5.05 -7.51
N PRO A 154 3.53 -4.26 -6.61
CA PRO A 154 3.60 -4.66 -5.21
C PRO A 154 2.20 -4.76 -4.61
N GLU A 155 2.03 -5.68 -3.68
CA GLU A 155 0.75 -6.02 -3.07
C GLU A 155 0.13 -4.83 -2.33
N ILE A 156 -1.21 -4.71 -2.36
CA ILE A 156 -1.95 -3.76 -1.53
C ILE A 156 -1.86 -4.22 -0.08
N ILE A 157 -1.71 -3.28 0.86
CA ILE A 157 -1.69 -3.55 2.30
C ILE A 157 -2.95 -2.95 2.92
N ALA A 158 -3.75 -3.80 3.56
CA ALA A 158 -5.02 -3.41 4.15
C ALA A 158 -5.16 -3.92 5.59
N LEU A 159 -6.05 -3.28 6.35
CA LEU A 159 -6.43 -3.68 7.70
C LEU A 159 -7.89 -4.15 7.70
N ARG A 160 -8.17 -5.24 8.42
CA ARG A 160 -9.51 -5.77 8.59
C ARG A 160 -10.19 -5.07 9.76
N ARG A 161 -11.32 -4.41 9.50
CA ARG A 161 -12.19 -3.82 10.51
C ARG A 161 -12.94 -4.90 11.29
N PRO A 162 -13.41 -4.60 12.51
CA PRO A 162 -14.28 -5.49 13.27
C PRO A 162 -15.57 -5.88 12.54
N ASP A 163 -16.06 -5.05 11.62
CA ASP A 163 -17.25 -5.33 10.79
C ASP A 163 -16.93 -6.15 9.52
N GLY A 164 -15.68 -6.58 9.36
CA GLY A 164 -15.21 -7.42 8.27
C GLY A 164 -14.76 -6.67 7.01
N HIS A 165 -15.03 -5.37 6.90
CA HIS A 165 -14.54 -4.58 5.76
C HIS A 165 -13.02 -4.40 5.82
N LEU A 166 -12.40 -4.27 4.65
CA LEU A 166 -10.97 -4.00 4.51
C LEU A 166 -10.75 -2.51 4.23
N VAL A 167 -9.87 -1.88 4.99
CA VAL A 167 -9.44 -0.49 4.78
C VAL A 167 -8.00 -0.47 4.33
N ILE A 168 -7.70 0.26 3.26
CA ILE A 168 -6.36 0.37 2.71
C ILE A 168 -5.47 1.15 3.68
N LEU A 169 -4.39 0.50 4.11
CA LEU A 169 -3.31 1.11 4.87
C LEU A 169 -2.27 1.71 3.89
N GLU A 170 -1.94 0.97 2.84
CA GLU A 170 -1.06 1.42 1.76
C GLU A 170 -1.55 0.85 0.42
N GLY A 171 -1.43 1.67 -0.63
CA GLY A 171 -1.75 1.27 -2.00
C GLY A 171 -3.02 1.87 -2.57
N HIS A 172 -3.55 2.97 -2.02
CA HIS A 172 -4.79 3.62 -2.49
C HIS A 172 -4.79 3.88 -4.00
N ALA A 173 -3.73 4.48 -4.53
CA ALA A 173 -3.62 4.77 -5.97
C ALA A 173 -3.56 3.49 -6.82
N ARG A 174 -2.88 2.45 -6.34
CA ARG A 174 -2.75 1.17 -7.04
C ARG A 174 -4.06 0.39 -7.03
N ALA A 175 -4.78 0.35 -5.91
CA ALA A 175 -6.11 -0.24 -5.84
C ALA A 175 -7.06 0.42 -6.86
N THR A 176 -7.03 1.74 -6.94
CA THR A 176 -7.80 2.51 -7.93
C THR A 176 -7.42 2.12 -9.36
N ALA A 177 -6.12 2.08 -9.67
CA ALA A 177 -5.62 1.71 -10.99
C ALA A 177 -5.94 0.26 -11.37
N ILE A 178 -5.90 -0.68 -10.41
CA ILE A 178 -6.28 -2.07 -10.60
C ILE A 178 -7.76 -2.18 -10.98
N VAL A 179 -8.65 -1.39 -10.35
CA VAL A 179 -10.08 -1.37 -10.71
C VAL A 179 -10.31 -0.80 -12.11
N LEU A 180 -9.58 0.26 -12.49
CA LEU A 180 -9.63 0.79 -13.87
C LEU A 180 -9.22 -0.25 -14.92
N GLU A 181 -8.21 -1.06 -14.60
CA GLU A 181 -7.64 -2.06 -15.49
C GLU A 181 -8.03 -3.50 -15.09
N ALA A 182 -9.22 -3.68 -14.52
CA ALA A 182 -9.66 -4.94 -13.90
C ALA A 182 -9.52 -6.17 -14.84
N HIS A 183 -9.73 -5.98 -16.14
CA HIS A 183 -9.59 -7.03 -17.15
C HIS A 183 -8.18 -7.65 -17.23
N ARG A 184 -7.15 -6.94 -16.77
CA ARG A 184 -5.75 -7.45 -16.67
C ARG A 184 -5.56 -8.40 -15.50
N PHE A 185 -6.45 -8.39 -14.53
CA PHE A 185 -6.36 -9.15 -13.27
C PHE A 185 -7.49 -10.18 -13.14
N ALA A 186 -7.74 -10.95 -14.20
CA ALA A 186 -8.80 -11.98 -14.22
C ALA A 186 -8.67 -13.04 -13.10
N LYS A 187 -7.48 -13.21 -12.52
CA LYS A 187 -7.23 -14.11 -11.38
C LYS A 187 -7.22 -13.39 -10.03
N GLY A 188 -7.55 -12.10 -10.00
CA GLY A 188 -7.42 -11.26 -8.82
C GLY A 188 -5.98 -10.79 -8.57
N VAL A 189 -5.79 -10.16 -7.41
CA VAL A 189 -4.51 -9.64 -6.92
C VAL A 189 -4.22 -10.16 -5.52
N ASP A 190 -2.94 -10.36 -5.23
CA ASP A 190 -2.51 -10.71 -3.88
C ASP A 190 -2.40 -9.43 -3.05
N THR A 191 -2.84 -9.53 -1.80
CA THR A 191 -2.85 -8.45 -0.81
C THR A 191 -2.34 -8.96 0.52
N TYR A 192 -1.82 -8.06 1.35
CA TYR A 192 -1.57 -8.34 2.76
C TYR A 192 -2.68 -7.72 3.59
N VAL A 193 -3.34 -8.55 4.39
CA VAL A 193 -4.41 -8.13 5.30
C VAL A 193 -3.93 -8.32 6.73
N GLY A 194 -3.82 -7.22 7.46
CA GLY A 194 -3.56 -7.20 8.89
C GLY A 194 -4.85 -7.23 9.68
N ASP A 195 -4.90 -8.06 10.72
CA ASP A 195 -6.02 -8.15 11.64
C ASP A 195 -5.50 -8.18 13.08
N GLY A 196 -6.19 -7.52 13.99
CA GLY A 196 -5.82 -7.47 15.40
C GLY A 196 -6.72 -6.55 16.22
N PRO A 197 -6.79 -6.72 17.55
CA PRO A 197 -7.63 -5.90 18.43
C PRO A 197 -7.39 -4.39 18.27
N SER A 198 -6.13 -3.97 18.08
CA SER A 198 -5.80 -2.54 17.95
C SER A 198 -6.31 -1.88 16.67
N VAL A 199 -6.70 -2.63 15.62
CA VAL A 199 -7.25 -2.05 14.38
C VAL A 199 -8.46 -1.18 14.66
N ALA A 200 -9.29 -1.54 15.64
CA ALA A 200 -10.46 -0.75 16.04
C ALA A 200 -10.10 0.66 16.56
N ASN A 201 -8.85 0.86 16.99
CA ASN A 201 -8.34 2.14 17.50
C ASN A 201 -7.61 2.95 16.42
N TRP A 202 -7.48 2.42 15.19
CA TRP A 202 -6.79 3.11 14.11
C TRP A 202 -7.59 4.36 13.70
N PRO A 203 -7.00 5.57 13.79
CA PRO A 203 -7.74 6.82 13.66
C PRO A 203 -8.28 7.08 12.24
N TYR A 204 -7.83 6.30 11.26
CA TYR A 204 -8.21 6.44 9.86
C TYR A 204 -9.29 5.43 9.41
N LEU A 205 -9.95 4.74 10.34
CA LEU A 205 -11.12 3.88 10.03
C LEU A 205 -12.33 4.65 9.51
#